data_AF-A0A2A4CT10-F1
#
_entry.id   AF-A0A2A4CT10-F1
#
_cell.length_a   1.000
_cell.length_b   1.000
_cell.length_c   1.000
_cell.angle_alpha   90.00
_cell.angle_beta   90.00
_cell.angle_gamma   90.00
#
_symmetry.space_group_name_H-M   'P 1'
#
loop_
_entity.id
_entity.type
_entity.pdbx_description
1 polymer ?
#
loop_
_entity_poly.entity_id
_entity_poly.type
_entity_poly.pdbx_seq_one_letter_code
_entity_poly.pdbx_strand_id
1 'polypeptide(L)'
;MRIATYNIEWFTNLFDRNGRILEDDEWSARYQVTRAEQLGAIAIVLTALNADVIMVIEAPDNNRRRQTVPMLESFAERYGLRQRKALIGFENETQQEIALLYDPDVVSARHEPDEGTPEAPRFDDSLRIDLDIDATMDVVKFSKPPLEVRIETPEGKSLRLIGVHIKSKAPHGATSPEAATRIAIENRRKQLAQCIWLRRRVDQHLDAGESLIVLGDFNDGPGLDEYEKLFGRSGLEIVSGEGGPRDRRLRDPHARTVRGHATAACPSSARFYSPEEHQYFSAMLDYIMLSPDLCVTGPNWRIWHPFDDPVCYRTPELREALLQASDHFPVSVDISL
;
A
#
# COMPACT_ATOMS: atom_id res chain seq x y z
N MET A 1 -19.24 -5.16 -1.10
CA MET A 1 -18.03 -5.46 -0.35
C MET A 1 -17.15 -4.23 -0.32
N ARG A 2 -16.57 -3.89 0.83
CA ARG A 2 -15.59 -2.81 0.98
C ARG A 2 -14.18 -3.38 1.13
N ILE A 3 -13.28 -2.95 0.26
CA ILE A 3 -11.86 -3.31 0.31
C ILE A 3 -11.07 -2.03 0.55
N ALA A 4 -10.10 -2.08 1.47
CA ALA A 4 -9.28 -0.93 1.81
C ALA A 4 -7.79 -1.26 1.80
N THR A 5 -6.98 -0.23 1.67
CA THR A 5 -5.55 -0.26 1.97
C THR A 5 -5.21 0.82 2.97
N TYR A 6 -4.31 0.53 3.90
CA TYR A 6 -3.86 1.49 4.91
C TYR A 6 -2.42 1.22 5.33
N ASN A 7 -1.52 2.16 5.05
CA ASN A 7 -0.21 2.22 5.69
C ASN A 7 -0.39 2.74 7.12
N ILE A 8 0.03 1.96 8.12
CA ILE A 8 -0.19 2.28 9.54
C ILE A 8 1.03 2.95 10.19
N GLU A 9 2.13 3.15 9.44
CA GLU A 9 3.37 3.79 9.90
C GLU A 9 3.96 3.09 11.15
N TRP A 10 4.94 2.20 10.92
CA TRP A 10 5.69 1.54 11.99
C TRP A 10 4.84 0.78 13.00
N PHE A 11 3.81 0.05 12.56
CA PHE A 11 2.88 -0.66 13.46
C PHE A 11 3.59 -1.63 14.41
N THR A 12 4.73 -2.19 13.98
CA THR A 12 5.62 -3.04 14.78
C THR A 12 6.05 -2.40 16.12
N ASN A 13 6.15 -1.07 16.20
CA ASN A 13 6.61 -0.36 17.40
C ASN A 13 5.56 -0.29 18.52
N LEU A 14 4.30 -0.64 18.20
CA LEU A 14 3.20 -0.71 19.15
C LEU A 14 3.09 -2.07 19.86
N PHE A 15 4.03 -2.97 19.58
CA PHE A 15 4.12 -4.30 20.20
C PHE A 15 5.46 -4.50 20.89
N ASP A 16 5.49 -5.32 21.93
CA ASP A 16 6.71 -5.68 22.65
C ASP A 16 7.53 -6.72 21.88
N ARG A 17 8.65 -7.15 22.44
CA ARG A 17 9.52 -8.16 21.81
C ARG A 17 8.88 -9.55 21.67
N ASN A 18 7.74 -9.79 22.32
CA ASN A 18 6.97 -11.03 22.29
C ASN A 18 5.64 -10.86 21.55
N GLY A 19 5.41 -9.72 20.88
CA GLY A 19 4.18 -9.42 20.15
C GLY A 19 2.98 -9.00 21.01
N ARG A 20 3.20 -8.57 22.25
CA ARG A 20 2.12 -8.04 23.11
C ARG A 20 1.90 -6.55 22.85
N ILE A 21 0.65 -6.13 22.76
CA ILE A 21 0.27 -4.72 22.58
C ILE A 21 0.81 -3.88 23.74
N LEU A 22 1.50 -2.79 23.40
CA LEU A 22 2.06 -1.81 24.33
C LEU A 22 1.11 -0.62 24.46
N GLU A 23 -0.02 -0.83 25.14
CA GLU A 23 -0.98 0.24 25.45
C GLU A 23 -0.56 0.94 26.75
N ASP A 24 0.42 1.84 26.62
CA ASP A 24 0.97 2.66 27.69
C ASP A 24 1.23 4.10 27.20
N ASP A 25 1.54 4.99 28.13
CA ASP A 25 1.74 6.43 27.88
C ASP A 25 3.17 6.77 27.41
N GLU A 26 3.97 5.77 27.00
CA GLU A 26 5.29 6.02 26.41
C GLU A 26 5.14 6.52 24.98
N TRP A 27 6.14 7.25 24.49
CA TRP A 27 6.14 7.79 23.14
C TRP A 27 6.13 6.69 22.08
N SER A 28 5.30 6.88 21.04
CA SER A 28 5.36 6.09 19.81
C SER A 28 6.48 6.61 18.89
N ALA A 29 6.57 6.04 17.69
CA ALA A 29 7.42 6.58 16.64
C ALA A 29 6.88 7.89 16.03
N ARG A 30 5.59 8.20 16.27
CA ARG A 30 4.95 9.41 15.77
C ARG A 30 5.22 10.59 16.69
N TYR A 31 5.45 11.75 16.08
CA TYR A 31 5.81 12.96 16.81
C TYR A 31 4.69 13.39 17.76
N GLN A 32 5.00 13.48 19.06
CA GLN A 32 4.07 13.88 20.12
C GLN A 32 2.80 13.02 20.23
N VAL A 33 2.89 11.73 19.89
CA VAL A 33 1.80 10.76 20.09
C VAL A 33 2.34 9.59 20.91
N THR A 34 1.64 9.23 21.98
CA THR A 34 1.95 8.04 22.80
C THR A 34 1.49 6.76 22.11
N ARG A 35 2.00 5.60 22.55
CA ARG A 35 1.60 4.31 21.98
C ARG A 35 0.12 4.01 22.22
N ALA A 36 -0.40 4.32 23.41
CA ALA A 36 -1.82 4.18 23.72
C ALA A 36 -2.70 5.06 22.79
N GLU A 37 -2.31 6.32 22.56
CA GLU A 37 -3.02 7.20 21.64
C GLU A 37 -2.99 6.68 20.20
N GLN A 38 -1.81 6.24 19.70
CA GLN A 38 -1.71 5.72 18.33
C GLN A 38 -2.55 4.43 18.17
N LEU A 39 -2.49 3.50 19.13
CA LEU A 39 -3.28 2.27 19.12
C LEU A 39 -4.79 2.56 19.09
N GLY A 40 -5.26 3.44 19.98
CA GLY A 40 -6.66 3.85 20.04
C GLY A 40 -7.11 4.56 18.77
N ALA A 41 -6.26 5.42 18.20
CA ALA A 41 -6.50 6.12 16.95
C ALA A 41 -6.63 5.14 15.77
N ILE A 42 -5.72 4.17 15.65
CA ILE A 42 -5.81 3.11 14.63
C ILE A 42 -7.13 2.34 14.79
N ALA A 43 -7.50 1.97 16.01
CA ALA A 43 -8.75 1.25 16.28
C ALA A 43 -10.00 2.06 15.85
N ILE A 44 -10.04 3.37 16.15
CA ILE A 44 -11.12 4.26 15.72
C ILE A 44 -11.20 4.32 14.20
N VAL A 45 -10.05 4.48 13.51
CA VAL A 45 -9.99 4.54 12.06
C VAL A 45 -10.49 3.24 11.42
N LEU A 46 -10.00 2.07 11.88
CA LEU A 46 -10.43 0.78 11.33
C LEU A 46 -11.91 0.48 11.61
N THR A 47 -12.42 0.91 12.77
CA THR A 47 -13.84 0.80 13.11
C THR A 47 -14.71 1.66 12.19
N ALA A 48 -14.32 2.92 11.97
CA ALA A 48 -15.04 3.84 11.09
C ALA A 48 -14.98 3.40 9.62
N LEU A 49 -13.82 2.88 9.19
CA LEU A 49 -13.61 2.33 7.85
C LEU A 49 -14.59 1.20 7.56
N ASN A 50 -14.81 0.31 8.54
CA ASN A 50 -15.75 -0.81 8.48
C ASN A 50 -15.62 -1.63 7.18
N ALA A 51 -14.39 -1.88 6.74
CA ALA A 51 -14.10 -2.63 5.52
C ALA A 51 -14.29 -4.14 5.73
N ASP A 52 -14.60 -4.90 4.69
CA ASP A 52 -14.62 -6.36 4.78
C ASP A 52 -13.20 -6.93 4.71
N VAL A 53 -12.31 -6.25 3.96
CA VAL A 53 -10.91 -6.62 3.73
C VAL A 53 -10.03 -5.38 3.78
N ILE A 54 -8.90 -5.45 4.49
CA ILE A 54 -7.94 -4.36 4.66
C ILE A 54 -6.53 -4.88 4.35
N MET A 55 -5.89 -4.31 3.33
CA MET A 55 -4.47 -4.47 3.08
C MET A 55 -3.71 -3.52 4.00
N VAL A 56 -3.05 -4.05 5.03
CA VAL A 56 -2.24 -3.30 5.98
C VAL A 56 -0.81 -3.22 5.44
N ILE A 57 -0.36 -1.99 5.19
CA ILE A 57 1.01 -1.68 4.81
C ILE A 57 1.78 -1.24 6.07
N GLU A 58 3.04 -1.67 6.18
CA GLU A 58 3.84 -1.55 7.41
C GLU A 58 3.21 -2.26 8.60
N ALA A 59 2.63 -3.44 8.32
CA ALA A 59 2.14 -4.35 9.33
C ALA A 59 3.29 -4.79 10.26
N PRO A 60 3.00 -5.25 11.49
CA PRO A 60 4.04 -5.56 12.46
C PRO A 60 4.90 -6.74 12.00
N ASP A 61 6.14 -6.77 12.45
CA ASP A 61 7.23 -7.67 11.99
C ASP A 61 6.93 -9.17 12.15
N ASN A 62 7.40 -10.00 11.22
CA ASN A 62 7.31 -11.46 11.27
C ASN A 62 8.71 -12.12 11.41
N ASN A 63 9.04 -12.61 12.60
CA ASN A 63 10.29 -13.32 12.88
C ASN A 63 10.14 -14.33 14.04
N ARG A 64 11.23 -14.96 14.48
CA ARG A 64 11.19 -15.98 15.55
C ARG A 64 10.53 -15.51 16.87
N ARG A 65 10.52 -14.20 17.16
CA ARG A 65 9.97 -13.63 18.40
C ARG A 65 8.64 -12.91 18.20
N ARG A 66 8.41 -12.32 17.03
CA ARG A 66 7.19 -11.58 16.66
C ARG A 66 6.49 -12.29 15.53
N GLN A 67 5.18 -12.43 15.61
CA GLN A 67 4.40 -13.12 14.58
C GLN A 67 3.27 -12.19 14.15
N THR A 68 3.32 -11.70 12.90
CA THR A 68 2.40 -10.66 12.39
C THR A 68 0.94 -11.06 12.56
N VAL A 69 0.59 -12.29 12.19
CA VAL A 69 -0.78 -12.78 12.24
C VAL A 69 -1.33 -12.76 13.69
N PRO A 70 -0.71 -13.43 14.69
CA PRO A 70 -1.13 -13.31 16.08
C PRO A 70 -1.20 -11.88 16.62
N MET A 71 -0.27 -11.01 16.25
CA MET A 71 -0.27 -9.60 16.71
C MET A 71 -1.48 -8.83 16.17
N LEU A 72 -1.75 -8.95 14.87
CA LEU A 72 -2.90 -8.31 14.23
C LEU A 72 -4.24 -8.88 14.72
N GLU A 73 -4.35 -10.20 14.89
CA GLU A 73 -5.56 -10.83 15.44
C GLU A 73 -5.80 -10.42 16.90
N SER A 74 -4.74 -10.33 17.73
CA SER A 74 -4.83 -9.85 19.11
C SER A 74 -5.24 -8.38 19.18
N PHE A 75 -4.77 -7.55 18.24
CA PHE A 75 -5.19 -6.16 18.11
C PHE A 75 -6.67 -6.07 17.75
N ALA A 76 -7.11 -6.83 16.74
CA ALA A 76 -8.52 -6.89 16.34
C ALA A 76 -9.42 -7.35 17.48
N GLU A 77 -9.00 -8.36 18.26
CA GLU A 77 -9.73 -8.84 19.44
C GLU A 77 -9.80 -7.75 20.53
N ARG A 78 -8.67 -7.11 20.88
CA ARG A 78 -8.60 -6.07 21.93
C ARG A 78 -9.57 -4.93 21.65
N TYR A 79 -9.70 -4.51 20.39
CA TYR A 79 -10.54 -3.37 19.99
C TYR A 79 -11.88 -3.76 19.38
N GLY A 80 -12.24 -5.04 19.38
CA GLY A 80 -13.55 -5.52 18.91
C GLY A 80 -13.80 -5.30 17.41
N LEU A 81 -12.76 -5.39 16.58
CA LEU A 81 -12.86 -5.23 15.13
C LEU A 81 -13.52 -6.46 14.48
N ARG A 82 -14.30 -6.23 13.42
CA ARG A 82 -14.90 -7.33 12.65
C ARG A 82 -13.87 -8.09 11.80
N GLN A 83 -12.76 -7.47 11.43
CA GLN A 83 -11.70 -8.10 10.66
C GLN A 83 -10.81 -8.94 11.59
N ARG A 84 -11.31 -10.13 11.96
CA ARG A 84 -10.78 -10.97 13.03
C ARG A 84 -9.70 -11.94 12.58
N LYS A 85 -9.40 -12.00 11.28
CA LYS A 85 -8.38 -12.90 10.72
C LYS A 85 -7.35 -12.15 9.92
N ALA A 86 -6.10 -12.59 10.06
CA ALA A 86 -4.96 -12.02 9.35
C ALA A 86 -4.25 -13.05 8.48
N LEU A 87 -3.59 -12.57 7.43
CA LEU A 87 -2.79 -13.36 6.49
C LEU A 87 -1.56 -12.55 6.10
N ILE A 88 -0.42 -13.23 5.99
CA ILE A 88 0.81 -12.68 5.40
C ILE A 88 1.24 -13.57 4.23
N GLY A 89 2.12 -13.03 3.39
CA GLY A 89 2.72 -13.75 2.27
C GLY A 89 4.09 -14.29 2.63
N PHE A 90 5.05 -14.02 1.75
CA PHE A 90 6.45 -14.34 1.99
C PHE A 90 7.01 -13.55 3.18
N GLU A 91 7.78 -14.23 4.03
CA GLU A 91 8.56 -13.56 5.06
C GLU A 91 9.56 -12.60 4.42
N ASN A 92 9.83 -11.49 5.11
CA ASN A 92 10.92 -10.62 4.73
C ASN A 92 11.73 -10.16 5.94
N GLU A 93 12.83 -9.47 5.68
CA GLU A 93 13.77 -9.01 6.72
C GLU A 93 13.51 -7.56 7.14
N THR A 94 12.48 -6.93 6.58
CA THR A 94 12.08 -5.58 6.92
C THR A 94 11.05 -5.68 8.03
N GLN A 95 11.21 -4.92 9.11
CA GLN A 95 10.29 -4.96 10.27
C GLN A 95 8.89 -4.38 9.97
N GLN A 96 8.48 -4.39 8.70
CA GLN A 96 7.35 -3.72 8.07
C GLN A 96 6.77 -4.67 7.03
N GLU A 97 5.87 -5.53 7.48
CA GLU A 97 5.21 -6.54 6.66
C GLU A 97 4.10 -5.94 5.78
N ILE A 98 3.70 -6.68 4.75
CA ILE A 98 2.43 -6.47 4.04
C ILE A 98 1.49 -7.57 4.53
N ALA A 99 0.37 -7.20 5.13
CA ALA A 99 -0.58 -8.14 5.69
C ALA A 99 -2.01 -7.86 5.22
N LEU A 100 -2.81 -8.90 5.15
CA LEU A 100 -4.26 -8.79 4.95
C LEU A 100 -4.96 -8.98 6.29
N LEU A 101 -5.85 -8.07 6.67
CA LEU A 101 -6.79 -8.23 7.78
C LEU A 101 -8.20 -8.30 7.19
N TYR A 102 -8.98 -9.32 7.50
CA TYR A 102 -10.28 -9.55 6.87
C TYR A 102 -11.35 -10.08 7.83
N ASP A 103 -12.60 -9.83 7.48
CA ASP A 103 -13.76 -10.40 8.17
C ASP A 103 -14.03 -11.84 7.67
N PRO A 104 -13.79 -12.87 8.50
CA PRO A 104 -13.97 -14.26 8.10
C PRO A 104 -15.44 -14.63 7.86
N ASP A 105 -16.40 -13.80 8.29
CA ASP A 105 -17.83 -14.02 8.01
C ASP A 105 -18.22 -13.56 6.59
N VAL A 106 -17.38 -12.76 5.93
CA VAL A 106 -17.65 -12.20 4.59
C VAL A 106 -16.77 -12.83 3.52
N VAL A 107 -15.53 -13.19 3.84
CA VAL A 107 -14.61 -13.85 2.89
C VAL A 107 -13.75 -14.90 3.56
N SER A 108 -13.35 -15.91 2.78
CA SER A 108 -12.14 -16.68 3.06
C SER A 108 -10.97 -16.07 2.27
N ALA A 109 -9.76 -16.13 2.82
CA ALA A 109 -8.55 -15.60 2.18
C ALA A 109 -7.40 -16.60 2.30
N ARG A 110 -6.61 -16.74 1.23
CA ARG A 110 -5.38 -17.54 1.23
C ARG A 110 -4.29 -16.86 0.44
N HIS A 111 -3.05 -16.98 0.91
CA HIS A 111 -1.89 -16.61 0.11
C HIS A 111 -1.75 -17.64 -1.01
N GLU A 112 -1.85 -17.18 -2.26
CA GLU A 112 -1.78 -18.03 -3.46
C GLU A 112 -0.94 -17.29 -4.50
N PRO A 113 0.40 -17.30 -4.34
CA PRO A 113 1.31 -16.68 -5.28
C PRO A 113 1.34 -17.44 -6.59
N ASP A 114 1.52 -16.74 -7.71
CA ASP A 114 1.77 -17.38 -9.00
C ASP A 114 3.22 -17.91 -9.05
N GLU A 115 3.40 -19.13 -9.58
CA GLU A 115 4.68 -19.85 -9.66
C GLU A 115 5.76 -19.05 -10.43
N GLY A 116 5.34 -18.10 -11.25
CA GLY A 116 6.18 -17.16 -11.96
C GLY A 116 6.69 -17.68 -13.31
N THR A 117 7.18 -16.74 -14.09
CA THR A 117 7.87 -16.98 -15.37
C THR A 117 9.24 -16.32 -15.35
N PRO A 118 10.14 -16.60 -16.31
CA PRO A 118 11.43 -15.89 -16.40
C PRO A 118 11.28 -14.35 -16.45
N GLU A 119 10.19 -13.85 -17.03
CA GLU A 119 9.91 -12.43 -17.17
C GLU A 119 9.18 -11.83 -15.96
N ALA A 120 8.47 -12.64 -15.18
CA ALA A 120 7.79 -12.26 -13.95
C ALA A 120 7.88 -13.40 -12.92
N PRO A 121 9.07 -13.58 -12.31
CA PRO A 121 9.27 -14.64 -11.34
C PRO A 121 8.40 -14.40 -10.10
N ARG A 122 8.33 -15.39 -9.20
CA ARG A 122 7.64 -15.25 -7.92
C ARG A 122 8.27 -14.13 -7.09
N PHE A 123 7.46 -13.37 -6.36
CA PHE A 123 7.90 -12.10 -5.77
C PHE A 123 8.98 -12.18 -4.69
N ASP A 124 9.22 -13.36 -4.11
CA ASP A 124 10.32 -13.66 -3.19
C ASP A 124 11.63 -14.09 -3.90
N ASP A 125 11.63 -14.15 -5.23
CA ASP A 125 12.82 -14.39 -6.04
C ASP A 125 13.42 -13.05 -6.55
N SER A 126 14.04 -13.07 -7.72
CA SER A 126 14.79 -11.98 -8.31
C SER A 126 14.46 -11.83 -9.78
N LEU A 127 14.16 -10.60 -10.19
CA LEU A 127 13.99 -10.25 -11.59
C LEU A 127 15.33 -9.83 -12.18
N ARG A 128 15.65 -10.36 -13.35
CA ARG A 128 16.72 -9.86 -14.21
C ARG A 128 16.13 -8.96 -15.28
N ILE A 129 16.59 -7.71 -15.37
CA ILE A 129 16.06 -6.74 -16.34
C ILE A 129 17.15 -5.75 -16.75
N ASP A 130 17.25 -5.47 -18.04
CA ASP A 130 18.08 -4.38 -18.59
C ASP A 130 17.16 -3.15 -18.77
N LEU A 131 17.40 -2.11 -17.98
CA LEU A 131 16.60 -0.88 -17.98
C LEU A 131 17.18 0.22 -18.87
N ASP A 132 18.49 0.28 -19.05
CA ASP A 132 19.19 1.31 -19.82
C ASP A 132 19.67 0.85 -21.21
N ILE A 133 19.31 -0.37 -21.61
CA ILE A 133 19.58 -0.96 -22.94
C ILE A 133 21.08 -0.99 -23.20
N ASP A 134 21.87 -1.29 -22.16
CA ASP A 134 23.32 -1.37 -22.23
C ASP A 134 23.85 -2.82 -22.32
N ALA A 135 22.92 -3.78 -22.41
CA ALA A 135 23.15 -5.23 -22.40
C ALA A 135 23.65 -5.80 -21.06
N THR A 136 23.58 -5.02 -19.98
CA THR A 136 23.83 -5.44 -18.60
C THR A 136 22.49 -5.65 -17.89
N MET A 137 22.28 -6.85 -17.35
CA MET A 137 21.06 -7.14 -16.61
C MET A 137 21.20 -6.70 -15.16
N ASP A 138 20.35 -5.78 -14.71
CA ASP A 138 20.15 -5.51 -13.29
C ASP A 138 19.44 -6.68 -12.62
N VAL A 139 19.86 -7.01 -11.39
CA VAL A 139 19.17 -7.99 -10.54
C VAL A 139 18.39 -7.25 -9.47
N VAL A 140 17.06 -7.34 -9.54
CA VAL A 140 16.15 -6.63 -8.65
C VAL A 140 15.41 -7.63 -7.77
N LYS A 141 15.38 -7.35 -6.46
CA LYS A 141 14.62 -8.10 -5.46
C LYS A 141 13.65 -7.17 -4.76
N PHE A 142 12.50 -7.69 -4.37
CA PHE A 142 11.65 -6.99 -3.41
C PHE A 142 12.22 -7.17 -2.01
N SER A 143 12.44 -6.06 -1.30
CA SER A 143 12.70 -6.13 0.15
C SER A 143 11.44 -6.50 0.92
N LYS A 144 10.27 -6.13 0.39
CA LYS A 144 8.93 -6.47 0.87
C LYS A 144 8.18 -7.09 -0.30
N PRO A 145 8.23 -8.42 -0.49
CA PRO A 145 7.55 -9.09 -1.59
C PRO A 145 6.05 -8.76 -1.62
N PRO A 146 5.47 -8.40 -2.77
CA PRO A 146 4.03 -8.22 -2.87
C PRO A 146 3.23 -9.42 -2.36
N LEU A 147 2.13 -9.13 -1.66
CA LEU A 147 1.24 -10.12 -1.07
C LEU A 147 0.16 -10.54 -2.07
N GLU A 148 0.30 -11.73 -2.64
CA GLU A 148 -0.67 -12.30 -3.58
C GLU A 148 -1.72 -13.14 -2.85
N VAL A 149 -2.98 -12.74 -2.94
CA VAL A 149 -4.08 -13.36 -2.19
C VAL A 149 -5.21 -13.74 -3.13
N ARG A 150 -5.80 -14.91 -2.90
CA ARG A 150 -7.15 -15.20 -3.36
C ARG A 150 -8.14 -14.99 -2.23
N ILE A 151 -9.17 -14.18 -2.48
CA ILE A 151 -10.33 -14.09 -1.60
C ILE A 151 -11.55 -14.70 -2.26
N GLU A 152 -12.37 -15.39 -1.47
CA GLU A 152 -13.60 -16.04 -1.93
C GLU A 152 -14.74 -15.72 -0.98
N THR A 153 -15.86 -15.26 -1.54
CA THR A 153 -17.13 -15.03 -0.82
C THR A 153 -17.87 -16.36 -0.56
N PRO A 154 -18.76 -16.43 0.44
CA PRO A 154 -19.65 -17.58 0.65
C PRO A 154 -20.47 -17.96 -0.58
N GLU A 155 -20.81 -16.98 -1.44
CA GLU A 155 -21.55 -17.17 -2.69
C GLU A 155 -20.67 -17.71 -3.85
N GLY A 156 -19.37 -17.94 -3.61
CA GLY A 156 -18.45 -18.54 -4.57
C GLY A 156 -17.79 -17.55 -5.54
N LYS A 157 -17.96 -16.24 -5.34
CA LYS A 157 -17.24 -15.22 -6.12
C LYS A 157 -15.81 -15.09 -5.61
N SER A 158 -14.86 -15.06 -6.53
CA SER A 158 -13.43 -15.05 -6.25
C SER A 158 -12.78 -13.78 -6.80
N LEU A 159 -11.82 -13.21 -6.06
CA LEU A 159 -10.96 -12.11 -6.49
C LEU A 159 -9.50 -12.41 -6.23
N ARG A 160 -8.62 -11.86 -7.08
CA ARG A 160 -7.18 -11.75 -6.85
C ARG A 160 -6.88 -10.40 -6.24
N LEU A 161 -6.08 -10.39 -5.17
CA LEU A 161 -5.50 -9.18 -4.60
C LEU A 161 -3.96 -9.27 -4.70
N ILE A 162 -3.31 -8.17 -5.05
CA ILE A 162 -1.87 -8.01 -4.94
C ILE A 162 -1.59 -6.79 -4.05
N GLY A 163 -1.15 -7.06 -2.82
CA GLY A 163 -0.74 -6.05 -1.84
C GLY A 163 0.67 -5.56 -2.12
N VAL A 164 0.88 -4.24 -2.19
CA VAL A 164 2.19 -3.66 -2.56
C VAL A 164 2.70 -2.63 -1.55
N HIS A 165 4.02 -2.64 -1.35
CA HIS A 165 4.78 -1.56 -0.73
C HIS A 165 6.01 -1.32 -1.60
N ILE A 166 5.84 -0.50 -2.63
CA ILE A 166 6.88 -0.24 -3.63
C ILE A 166 8.00 0.61 -3.01
N LYS A 167 9.25 0.40 -3.44
CA LYS A 167 10.42 1.09 -2.90
C LYS A 167 10.29 2.63 -3.00
N SER A 168 10.47 3.32 -1.87
CA SER A 168 10.61 4.79 -1.84
C SER A 168 11.82 5.30 -2.63
N LYS A 169 11.64 6.46 -3.29
CA LYS A 169 12.66 7.17 -4.09
C LYS A 169 13.63 7.98 -3.24
N ALA A 170 13.33 8.23 -1.96
CA ALA A 170 14.11 9.12 -1.12
C ALA A 170 15.56 8.63 -0.95
N PRO A 171 16.58 9.51 -1.11
CA PRO A 171 17.98 9.14 -1.03
C PRO A 171 18.46 9.07 0.43
N HIS A 172 17.81 8.23 1.24
CA HIS A 172 18.22 8.00 2.62
C HIS A 172 19.68 7.52 2.68
N GLY A 173 20.46 8.08 3.62
CA GLY A 173 21.86 7.71 3.82
C GLY A 173 22.87 8.45 2.92
N ALA A 174 22.43 9.41 2.11
CA ALA A 174 23.34 10.25 1.35
C ALA A 174 24.16 11.18 2.26
N THR A 175 25.47 11.22 2.06
CA THR A 175 26.41 12.07 2.82
C THR A 175 26.87 13.31 2.05
N SER A 176 26.48 13.45 0.78
CA SER A 176 26.72 14.63 -0.06
C SER A 176 25.63 14.78 -1.12
N PRO A 177 25.48 15.96 -1.76
CA PRO A 177 24.52 16.16 -2.85
C PRO A 177 24.73 15.23 -4.06
N GLU A 178 25.99 14.95 -4.42
CA GLU A 178 26.33 14.04 -5.52
C GLU A 178 25.97 12.59 -5.15
N ALA A 179 26.25 12.19 -3.91
CA ALA A 179 25.84 10.89 -3.40
C ALA A 179 24.30 10.77 -3.35
N ALA A 180 23.59 11.83 -2.96
CA ALA A 180 22.13 11.88 -2.95
C ALA A 180 21.56 11.68 -4.36
N THR A 181 22.13 12.35 -5.35
CA THR A 181 21.71 12.24 -6.75
C THR A 181 21.90 10.82 -7.27
N ARG A 182 23.07 10.21 -7.02
CA ARG A 182 23.36 8.83 -7.43
C ARG A 182 22.40 7.83 -6.77
N ILE A 183 22.21 7.93 -5.45
CA ILE A 183 21.30 7.04 -4.71
C ILE A 183 19.86 7.21 -5.20
N ALA A 184 19.41 8.44 -5.48
CA ALA A 184 18.08 8.70 -6.02
C ALA A 184 17.87 8.01 -7.38
N ILE A 185 18.86 8.09 -8.28
CA ILE A 185 18.82 7.41 -9.58
C ILE A 185 18.76 5.89 -9.41
N GLU A 186 19.61 5.31 -8.55
CA GLU A 186 19.62 3.87 -8.28
C GLU A 186 18.29 3.38 -7.66
N ASN A 187 17.74 4.13 -6.70
CA ASN A 187 16.45 3.84 -6.10
C ASN A 187 15.34 3.91 -7.15
N ARG A 188 15.37 4.90 -8.04
CA ARG A 188 14.37 5.04 -9.11
C ARG A 188 14.45 3.89 -10.11
N ARG A 189 15.66 3.46 -10.51
CA ARG A 189 15.85 2.27 -11.37
C ARG A 189 15.24 1.02 -10.74
N LYS A 190 15.55 0.74 -9.47
CA LYS A 190 14.99 -0.41 -8.74
C LYS A 190 13.46 -0.32 -8.64
N GLN A 191 12.93 0.85 -8.34
CA GLN A 191 11.49 1.07 -8.27
C GLN A 191 10.82 0.82 -9.64
N LEU A 192 11.42 1.30 -10.73
CA LEU A 192 10.90 1.11 -12.08
C LEU A 192 10.87 -0.38 -12.46
N ALA A 193 11.94 -1.11 -12.17
CA ALA A 193 11.99 -2.56 -12.36
C ALA A 193 10.91 -3.29 -11.55
N GLN A 194 10.68 -2.90 -10.29
CA GLN A 194 9.60 -3.45 -9.46
C GLN A 194 8.22 -3.20 -10.09
N CYS A 195 7.98 -2.00 -10.62
CA CYS A 195 6.72 -1.66 -11.31
C CYS A 195 6.55 -2.44 -12.62
N ILE A 196 7.62 -2.65 -13.40
CA ILE A 196 7.59 -3.49 -14.61
C ILE A 196 7.29 -4.95 -14.25
N TRP A 197 7.94 -5.47 -13.20
CA TRP A 197 7.68 -6.81 -12.70
C TRP A 197 6.20 -6.98 -12.31
N LEU A 198 5.69 -6.05 -11.51
CA LEU A 198 4.30 -6.05 -11.08
C LEU A 198 3.34 -5.96 -12.26
N ARG A 199 3.63 -5.10 -13.26
CA ARG A 199 2.82 -5.02 -14.49
C ARG A 199 2.78 -6.35 -15.24
N ARG A 200 3.91 -7.05 -15.38
CA ARG A 200 3.94 -8.36 -16.03
C ARG A 200 3.10 -9.40 -15.27
N ARG A 201 3.16 -9.39 -13.93
CA ARG A 201 2.28 -10.23 -13.09
C ARG A 201 0.80 -9.88 -13.27
N VAL A 202 0.47 -8.59 -13.32
CA VAL A 202 -0.89 -8.12 -13.64
C VAL A 202 -1.36 -8.65 -15.00
N ASP A 203 -0.51 -8.57 -16.03
CA ASP A 203 -0.86 -9.08 -17.36
C ASP A 203 -1.14 -10.58 -17.37
N GLN A 204 -0.41 -11.38 -16.58
CA GLN A 204 -0.66 -12.82 -16.43
C GLN A 204 -2.05 -13.10 -15.86
N HIS A 205 -2.46 -12.40 -14.80
CA HIS A 205 -3.80 -12.54 -14.23
C HIS A 205 -4.90 -12.08 -15.19
N LEU A 206 -4.67 -10.98 -15.91
CA LEU A 206 -5.62 -10.50 -16.93
C LEU A 206 -5.75 -11.49 -18.10
N ASP A 207 -4.66 -12.14 -18.51
CA ASP A 207 -4.67 -13.18 -19.55
C ASP A 207 -5.41 -14.45 -19.09
N ALA A 208 -5.33 -14.76 -17.80
CA ALA A 208 -6.11 -15.83 -17.17
C ALA A 208 -7.60 -15.48 -16.98
N GLY A 209 -8.01 -14.24 -17.28
CA GLY A 209 -9.38 -13.76 -17.10
C GLY A 209 -9.79 -13.59 -15.64
N GLU A 210 -8.83 -13.41 -14.73
CA GLU A 210 -9.11 -13.25 -13.30
C GLU A 210 -9.44 -11.79 -12.95
N SER A 211 -10.46 -11.60 -12.11
CA SER A 211 -10.79 -10.31 -11.52
C SER A 211 -9.73 -9.92 -10.49
N LEU A 212 -9.06 -8.79 -10.71
CA LEU A 212 -7.84 -8.41 -10.00
C LEU A 212 -7.93 -7.01 -9.37
N ILE A 213 -7.41 -6.89 -8.16
CA ILE A 213 -7.16 -5.62 -7.48
C ILE A 213 -5.69 -5.55 -7.07
N VAL A 214 -5.01 -4.47 -7.46
CA VAL A 214 -3.66 -4.15 -6.97
C VAL A 214 -3.77 -2.96 -6.02
N LEU A 215 -3.34 -3.14 -4.77
CA LEU A 215 -3.57 -2.14 -3.72
C LEU A 215 -2.41 -2.04 -2.74
N GLY A 216 -2.18 -0.85 -2.20
CA GLY A 216 -1.06 -0.61 -1.30
C GLY A 216 -0.43 0.76 -1.50
N ASP A 217 0.76 0.90 -0.93
CA ASP A 217 1.61 2.09 -1.05
C ASP A 217 2.55 1.93 -2.25
N PHE A 218 2.35 2.77 -3.27
CA PHE A 218 3.17 2.78 -4.47
C PHE A 218 4.42 3.66 -4.35
N ASN A 219 4.53 4.48 -3.30
CA ASN A 219 5.59 5.48 -3.14
C ASN A 219 5.83 6.32 -4.42
N ASP A 220 4.77 6.50 -5.21
CA ASP A 220 4.78 7.19 -6.49
C ASP A 220 3.39 7.75 -6.76
N GLY A 221 3.32 8.92 -7.39
CA GLY A 221 2.08 9.65 -7.57
C GLY A 221 2.25 10.89 -8.45
N PRO A 222 1.15 11.45 -8.98
CA PRO A 222 1.21 12.57 -9.92
C PRO A 222 2.03 13.76 -9.41
N GLY A 223 3.03 14.19 -10.19
CA GLY A 223 3.80 15.39 -9.91
C GLY A 223 4.88 15.24 -8.83
N LEU A 224 5.18 14.01 -8.37
CA LEU A 224 6.16 13.75 -7.31
C LEU A 224 7.60 13.59 -7.81
N ASP A 225 7.87 13.69 -9.11
CA ASP A 225 9.19 13.31 -9.63
C ASP A 225 9.65 14.16 -10.82
N GLU A 226 10.61 15.04 -10.56
CA GLU A 226 11.27 15.89 -11.55
C GLU A 226 12.10 15.07 -12.56
N TYR A 227 12.47 13.83 -12.22
CA TYR A 227 13.21 12.90 -13.05
C TYR A 227 12.30 11.96 -13.86
N GLU A 228 10.97 12.09 -13.80
CA GLU A 228 10.04 11.35 -14.67
C GLU A 228 10.41 11.51 -16.15
N LYS A 229 10.92 12.68 -16.53
CA LYS A 229 11.38 12.97 -17.90
C LYS A 229 12.55 12.09 -18.33
N LEU A 230 13.39 11.61 -17.41
CA LEU A 230 14.53 10.75 -17.73
C LEU A 230 14.11 9.31 -18.05
N PHE A 231 13.05 8.82 -17.41
CA PHE A 231 12.59 7.43 -17.56
C PHE A 231 11.31 7.29 -18.38
N GLY A 232 10.70 8.41 -18.78
CA GLY A 232 9.60 8.49 -19.76
C GLY A 232 8.21 8.13 -19.24
N ARG A 233 8.11 7.41 -18.11
CA ARG A 233 6.84 7.04 -17.43
C ARG A 233 7.03 6.93 -15.92
N SER A 234 5.97 7.19 -15.15
CA SER A 234 5.95 6.88 -13.72
C SER A 234 5.73 5.39 -13.45
N GLY A 235 6.09 4.91 -12.25
CA GLY A 235 5.83 3.54 -11.84
C GLY A 235 4.33 3.23 -11.83
N LEU A 236 3.53 4.22 -11.45
CA LEU A 236 2.07 4.15 -11.44
C LEU A 236 1.49 3.97 -12.86
N GLU A 237 2.01 4.71 -13.84
CA GLU A 237 1.62 4.57 -15.25
C GLU A 237 1.97 3.18 -15.80
N ILE A 238 3.11 2.63 -15.38
CA ILE A 238 3.53 1.29 -15.77
C ILE A 238 2.58 0.24 -15.21
N VAL A 239 2.31 0.24 -13.90
CA VAL A 239 1.45 -0.77 -13.27
C VAL A 239 0.01 -0.68 -13.79
N SER A 240 -0.52 0.54 -13.94
CA SER A 240 -1.85 0.76 -14.51
C SER A 240 -1.97 0.38 -15.99
N GLY A 241 -0.86 0.19 -16.70
CA GLY A 241 -0.83 -0.15 -18.12
C GLY A 241 -1.12 1.03 -19.04
N GLU A 242 -0.83 2.26 -18.58
CA GLU A 242 -1.07 3.46 -19.37
C GLU A 242 -0.25 3.43 -20.69
N GLY A 243 -0.85 3.92 -21.77
CA GLY A 243 -0.32 3.74 -23.13
C GLY A 243 -0.56 2.36 -23.76
N GLY A 244 -1.01 1.34 -23.02
CA GLY A 244 -1.39 0.01 -23.54
C GLY A 244 -2.87 -0.11 -23.96
N PRO A 245 -3.35 -1.31 -24.34
CA PRO A 245 -4.77 -1.56 -24.67
C PRO A 245 -5.72 -1.18 -23.53
N ARG A 246 -6.81 -0.46 -23.84
CA ARG A 246 -7.71 0.13 -22.82
C ARG A 246 -8.42 -0.89 -21.95
N ASP A 247 -8.70 -2.05 -22.51
CA ASP A 247 -9.32 -3.24 -21.93
C ASP A 247 -8.37 -4.05 -21.05
N ARG A 248 -7.11 -3.61 -20.91
CA ARG A 248 -6.12 -4.20 -19.99
C ARG A 248 -5.61 -3.23 -18.92
N ARG A 249 -6.10 -1.99 -18.93
CA ARG A 249 -5.65 -0.95 -18.01
C ARG A 249 -6.36 -1.08 -16.68
N LEU A 250 -5.59 -1.15 -15.60
CA LEU A 250 -6.17 -1.04 -14.28
C LEU A 250 -6.66 0.40 -14.05
N ARG A 251 -7.66 0.54 -13.17
CA ARG A 251 -8.31 1.83 -12.89
C ARG A 251 -8.27 2.14 -11.41
N ASP A 252 -7.73 3.31 -11.12
CA ASP A 252 -8.00 4.09 -9.92
C ASP A 252 -8.20 5.55 -10.40
N PRO A 253 -9.28 6.25 -10.00
CA PRO A 253 -9.52 7.61 -10.46
C PRO A 253 -8.43 8.59 -10.04
N HIS A 254 -7.70 8.32 -8.95
CA HIS A 254 -6.65 9.16 -8.40
C HIS A 254 -5.28 8.89 -9.04
N ALA A 255 -5.12 7.77 -9.76
CA ALA A 255 -3.85 7.40 -10.39
C ALA A 255 -3.57 8.17 -11.70
N ARG A 256 -4.57 8.88 -12.23
CA ARG A 256 -4.37 9.70 -13.42
C ARG A 256 -3.75 11.02 -13.02
N THR A 257 -2.66 11.39 -13.70
CA THR A 257 -2.15 12.76 -13.67
C THR A 257 -3.31 13.69 -13.97
N VAL A 258 -3.69 14.49 -12.97
CA VAL A 258 -4.70 15.52 -13.13
C VAL A 258 -4.20 16.42 -14.25
N ARG A 259 -4.73 16.23 -15.47
CA ARG A 259 -4.67 17.22 -16.56
C ARG A 259 -5.58 18.42 -16.22
N GLY A 260 -5.65 18.78 -14.94
CA GLY A 260 -6.29 19.96 -14.44
C GLY A 260 -5.29 21.09 -14.41
N HIS A 261 -5.80 22.31 -14.31
CA HIS A 261 -4.97 23.49 -14.10
C HIS A 261 -4.11 23.31 -12.85
N ALA A 262 -2.88 23.86 -12.86
CA ALA A 262 -1.92 23.81 -11.75
C ALA A 262 -2.42 24.38 -10.41
N THR A 263 -3.67 24.84 -10.36
CA THR A 263 -4.36 25.45 -9.22
C THR A 263 -5.45 24.57 -8.60
N ALA A 264 -5.74 23.39 -9.17
CA ALA A 264 -6.71 22.47 -8.58
C ALA A 264 -6.08 21.70 -7.42
N ALA A 265 -6.80 21.59 -6.29
CA ALA A 265 -6.37 20.72 -5.19
C ALA A 265 -6.32 19.27 -5.69
N CYS A 266 -5.15 18.65 -5.57
CA CYS A 266 -4.96 17.24 -5.89
C CYS A 266 -5.42 16.37 -4.72
N PRO A 267 -5.97 15.17 -4.97
CA PRO A 267 -6.22 14.21 -3.90
C PRO A 267 -4.89 13.87 -3.20
N SER A 268 -4.97 13.54 -1.91
CA SER A 268 -3.82 13.09 -1.14
C SER A 268 -4.20 12.00 -0.15
N SER A 269 -3.34 10.99 -0.05
CA SER A 269 -3.49 9.87 0.88
C SER A 269 -2.42 9.90 1.98
N ALA A 270 -1.46 10.83 1.93
CA ALA A 270 -0.41 10.95 2.93
C ALA A 270 -0.06 12.42 3.20
N ARG A 271 0.46 12.68 4.39
CA ARG A 271 0.87 14.00 4.85
C ARG A 271 2.11 13.91 5.76
N PHE A 272 3.22 14.49 5.30
CA PHE A 272 4.51 14.46 5.99
C PHE A 272 4.86 15.84 6.54
N TYR A 273 5.43 15.90 7.74
CA TYR A 273 5.96 17.14 8.29
C TYR A 273 7.43 17.33 7.86
N SER A 274 7.78 18.48 7.29
CA SER A 274 9.18 18.86 7.08
C SER A 274 9.67 19.71 8.25
N PRO A 275 10.67 19.23 9.00
CA PRO A 275 11.28 20.02 10.07
C PRO A 275 12.01 21.27 9.57
N GLU A 276 12.58 21.22 8.35
CA GLU A 276 13.33 22.34 7.77
C GLU A 276 12.40 23.49 7.40
N GLU A 277 11.32 23.17 6.70
CA GLU A 277 10.35 24.15 6.21
C GLU A 277 9.23 24.46 7.22
N HIS A 278 9.20 23.75 8.36
CA HIS A 278 8.16 23.84 9.39
C HIS A 278 6.73 23.75 8.85
N GLN A 279 6.54 22.95 7.80
CA GLN A 279 5.26 22.82 7.11
C GLN A 279 4.97 21.36 6.75
N TYR A 280 3.70 21.08 6.51
CA TYR A 280 3.26 19.77 6.05
C TYR A 280 3.15 19.75 4.53
N PHE A 281 3.54 18.62 3.94
CA PHE A 281 3.41 18.33 2.53
C PHE A 281 2.48 17.13 2.34
N SER A 282 1.61 17.21 1.35
CA SER A 282 0.67 16.16 1.02
C SER A 282 1.10 15.43 -0.24
N ALA A 283 0.86 14.12 -0.27
CA ALA A 283 1.13 13.27 -1.43
C ALA A 283 -0.01 12.26 -1.63
N MET A 284 -0.23 11.85 -2.87
CA MET A 284 -1.05 10.70 -3.20
C MET A 284 -0.11 9.51 -3.43
N LEU A 285 -0.15 8.51 -2.56
CA LEU A 285 0.78 7.37 -2.57
C LEU A 285 0.06 6.01 -2.52
N ASP A 286 -1.13 5.98 -1.92
CA ASP A 286 -1.89 4.76 -1.67
C ASP A 286 -3.00 4.60 -2.71
N TYR A 287 -3.02 3.48 -3.42
CA TYR A 287 -3.97 3.26 -4.51
C TYR A 287 -4.71 1.95 -4.36
N ILE A 288 -5.89 1.86 -4.98
CA ILE A 288 -6.63 0.61 -5.18
C ILE A 288 -7.01 0.54 -6.66
N MET A 289 -6.17 -0.13 -7.44
CA MET A 289 -6.35 -0.27 -8.87
C MET A 289 -7.16 -1.52 -9.22
N LEU A 290 -8.29 -1.33 -9.91
CA LEU A 290 -9.21 -2.41 -10.29
C LEU A 290 -8.99 -2.84 -11.73
N SER A 291 -9.14 -4.14 -12.00
CA SER A 291 -9.25 -4.66 -13.36
C SER A 291 -10.50 -4.13 -14.08
N PRO A 292 -10.51 -4.08 -15.42
CA PRO A 292 -11.62 -3.50 -16.19
C PRO A 292 -13.00 -4.11 -15.95
N ASP A 293 -13.07 -5.42 -15.69
CA ASP A 293 -14.32 -6.13 -15.38
C ASP A 293 -14.92 -5.66 -14.04
N LEU A 294 -14.09 -5.41 -13.02
CA LEU A 294 -14.55 -4.84 -11.74
C LEU A 294 -15.00 -3.38 -11.87
N CYS A 295 -14.51 -2.66 -12.87
CA CYS A 295 -14.92 -1.28 -13.09
C CYS A 295 -16.35 -1.15 -13.63
N VAL A 296 -16.88 -2.19 -14.27
CA VAL A 296 -18.25 -2.14 -14.82
C VAL A 296 -19.32 -2.21 -13.73
N THR A 297 -18.95 -2.61 -12.51
CA THR A 297 -19.88 -2.74 -11.37
C THR A 297 -20.17 -1.43 -10.65
N GLY A 298 -19.70 -0.29 -11.18
CA GLY A 298 -19.83 1.02 -10.54
C GLY A 298 -19.08 1.15 -9.21
N PRO A 299 -17.78 0.81 -9.13
CA PRO A 299 -17.01 0.95 -7.91
C PRO A 299 -16.96 2.40 -7.40
N ASN A 300 -16.97 2.56 -6.08
CA ASN A 300 -16.90 3.86 -5.42
C ASN A 300 -15.64 3.95 -4.55
N TRP A 301 -14.67 4.75 -4.99
CA TRP A 301 -13.46 5.01 -4.20
C TRP A 301 -13.68 6.14 -3.20
N ARG A 302 -12.97 6.05 -2.09
CA ARG A 302 -12.95 7.06 -1.05
C ARG A 302 -11.58 7.13 -0.41
N ILE A 303 -11.05 8.34 -0.28
CA ILE A 303 -9.88 8.63 0.54
C ILE A 303 -10.40 9.18 1.85
N TRP A 304 -10.00 8.57 2.97
CA TRP A 304 -10.43 8.97 4.31
C TRP A 304 -9.60 10.13 4.84
N HIS A 305 -9.54 11.22 4.05
CA HIS A 305 -8.72 12.38 4.35
C HIS A 305 -9.38 13.24 5.43
N PRO A 306 -8.69 13.61 6.53
CA PRO A 306 -9.27 14.30 7.68
C PRO A 306 -9.87 15.68 7.35
N PHE A 307 -9.43 16.32 6.28
CA PHE A 307 -9.86 17.67 5.90
C PHE A 307 -10.70 17.72 4.62
N ASP A 308 -10.60 16.71 3.76
CA ASP A 308 -11.26 16.71 2.45
C ASP A 308 -12.50 15.81 2.42
N ASP A 309 -12.53 14.75 3.25
CA ASP A 309 -13.72 13.92 3.38
C ASP A 309 -14.73 14.58 4.35
N PRO A 310 -15.97 14.87 3.90
CA PRO A 310 -16.93 15.63 4.70
C PRO A 310 -17.38 14.92 5.99
N VAL A 311 -17.31 13.58 6.05
CA VAL A 311 -17.67 12.83 7.26
C VAL A 311 -16.50 12.84 8.24
N CYS A 312 -15.28 12.64 7.75
CA CYS A 312 -14.07 12.72 8.57
C CYS A 312 -13.91 14.13 9.16
N TYR A 313 -14.04 15.17 8.35
CA TYR A 313 -13.88 16.56 8.82
C TYR A 313 -14.87 16.96 9.91
N ARG A 314 -16.14 16.52 9.78
CA ARG A 314 -17.23 16.87 10.71
C ARG A 314 -17.30 15.97 11.94
N THR A 315 -16.48 14.93 12.03
CA THR A 315 -16.43 14.00 13.16
C THR A 315 -15.09 14.19 13.86
N PRO A 316 -14.99 15.11 14.85
CA PRO A 316 -13.72 15.48 15.46
C PRO A 316 -12.91 14.29 15.95
N GLU A 317 -13.57 13.30 16.57
CA GLU A 317 -12.92 12.10 17.10
C GLU A 317 -12.24 11.29 15.99
N LEU A 318 -12.89 11.10 14.85
CA LEU A 318 -12.31 10.43 13.69
C LEU A 318 -11.22 11.27 13.04
N ARG A 319 -11.40 12.59 12.95
CA ARG A 319 -10.41 13.49 12.36
C ARG A 319 -9.10 13.45 13.15
N GLU A 320 -9.16 13.57 14.47
CA GLU A 320 -7.96 13.51 15.30
C GLU A 320 -7.35 12.10 15.27
N ALA A 321 -8.17 11.05 15.28
CA ALA A 321 -7.68 9.68 15.13
C ALA A 321 -6.91 9.47 13.80
N LEU A 322 -7.42 9.99 12.68
CA LEU A 322 -6.70 9.94 11.39
C LEU A 322 -5.34 10.65 11.47
N LEU A 323 -5.26 11.76 12.18
CA LEU A 323 -4.01 12.52 12.34
C LEU A 323 -3.03 11.87 13.32
N GLN A 324 -3.52 11.11 14.31
CA GLN A 324 -2.72 10.42 15.33
C GLN A 324 -2.28 9.01 14.91
N ALA A 325 -3.07 8.32 14.10
CA ALA A 325 -2.83 6.92 13.74
C ALA A 325 -1.63 6.71 12.81
N SER A 326 -1.54 7.47 11.71
CA SER A 326 -0.47 7.37 10.71
C SER A 326 -0.30 8.69 9.93
N ASP A 327 0.86 8.87 9.30
CA ASP A 327 1.10 9.89 8.27
C ASP A 327 0.43 9.57 6.93
N HIS A 328 -0.14 8.37 6.77
CA HIS A 328 -1.05 8.01 5.70
C HIS A 328 -2.51 8.02 6.15
N PHE A 329 -3.41 8.09 5.18
CA PHE A 329 -4.86 8.03 5.32
C PHE A 329 -5.40 6.83 4.53
N PRO A 330 -6.35 6.05 5.09
CA PRO A 330 -6.88 4.89 4.39
C PRO A 330 -7.51 5.28 3.04
N VAL A 331 -7.33 4.39 2.06
CA VAL A 331 -8.08 4.43 0.80
C VAL A 331 -8.98 3.20 0.77
N SER A 332 -10.22 3.35 0.33
CA SER A 332 -11.17 2.25 0.20
C SER A 332 -11.92 2.30 -1.11
N VAL A 333 -12.35 1.13 -1.58
CA VAL A 333 -13.29 0.97 -2.68
C VAL A 333 -14.46 0.11 -2.24
N ASP A 334 -15.67 0.56 -2.54
CA ASP A 334 -16.88 -0.26 -2.45
C ASP A 334 -17.14 -0.89 -3.82
N ILE A 335 -17.17 -2.22 -3.88
CA ILE A 335 -17.47 -3.01 -5.09
C ILE A 335 -18.71 -3.87 -4.88
N SER A 336 -19.47 -4.04 -5.97
CA SER A 336 -20.56 -5.01 -6.03
C SER A 336 -20.01 -6.31 -6.59
N LEU A 337 -19.87 -7.31 -5.74
CA LEU A 337 -19.47 -8.65 -6.18
C LEU A 337 -20.68 -9.44 -6.55
#